data_AF-D9TQX2-F1
#
_entry.id   AF-D9TQX2-F1
#
_cell.length_a   1.000
_cell.length_b   1.000
_cell.length_c   1.000
_cell.angle_alpha   90.00
_cell.angle_beta   90.00
_cell.angle_gamma   90.00
#
_symmetry.space_group_name_H-M   'P 1'
#
loop_
_entity.id
_entity.type
_entity.pdbx_description
1 polymer ?
#
loop_
_entity_poly.entity_id
_entity_poly.type
_entity_poly.pdbx_seq_one_letter_code
_entity_poly.pdbx_strand_id
1 'polypeptide(L)' 'MAHFYISIYKVMRMFRIEESEAYKMIIEKGIEKGEKEKSIKIAKKLLKEGMDIDRIAEITELSKEEIKKLMN' A
#
# COMPACT_ATOMS: atom_id res chain seq x y z
N MET A 1 -11.45 -13.87 38.09
CA MET A 1 -10.02 -14.15 37.81
C MET A 1 -9.71 -14.49 36.35
N ALA A 2 -10.50 -15.32 35.64
CA ALA A 2 -10.19 -15.66 34.23
C ALA A 2 -10.14 -14.46 33.26
N HIS A 3 -11.04 -13.48 33.41
CA HIS A 3 -11.07 -12.27 32.56
C HIS A 3 -9.78 -11.44 32.66
N PHE A 4 -9.19 -11.36 33.85
CA PHE A 4 -7.94 -10.62 34.07
C PHE A 4 -6.76 -11.29 33.37
N TYR A 5 -6.67 -12.63 33.47
CA TYR A 5 -5.64 -13.42 32.78
C TYR A 5 -5.74 -13.32 31.24
N ILE A 6 -6.96 -13.40 30.70
CA ILE A 6 -7.20 -13.24 29.26
C ILE A 6 -6.75 -11.84 28.79
N SER A 7 -7.03 -10.80 29.57
CA SER A 7 -6.61 -9.43 29.26
C SER A 7 -5.09 -9.31 29.19
N ILE A 8 -4.38 -9.81 30.21
CA ILE A 8 -2.91 -9.77 30.25
C ILE A 8 -2.30 -10.55 29.08
N TYR A 9 -2.80 -11.76 28.80
CA TYR A 9 -2.31 -12.58 27.70
C TYR A 9 -2.49 -11.89 26.35
N LYS A 10 -3.62 -11.21 26.13
CA LYS A 10 -3.89 -10.45 24.89
C LYS A 10 -2.92 -9.29 24.72
N VAL A 11 -2.65 -8.54 25.79
CA VAL A 11 -1.69 -7.42 25.77
C VAL A 11 -0.27 -7.92 25.49
N MET A 12 0.17 -8.99 26.17
CA MET A 12 1.49 -9.59 25.93
C MET A 12 1.65 -10.12 24.49
N ARG A 13 0.59 -10.71 23.92
CA ARG A 13 0.59 -11.17 22.52
C ARG A 13 0.73 -10.00 21.55
N MET A 14 0.01 -8.90 21.79
CA MET A 14 0.03 -7.72 20.92
C MET A 14 1.41 -7.06 20.92
N PHE A 15 2.02 -6.89 22.09
CA PHE A 15 3.38 -6.36 22.23
C PHE A 15 4.42 -7.21 21.47
N ARG A 16 4.32 -8.55 21.57
CA ARG A 16 5.22 -9.46 20.81
C ARG A 16 4.98 -9.44 19.30
N ILE A 17 3.78 -9.09 18.85
CA ILE A 17 3.45 -8.98 17.43
C ILE A 17 4.03 -7.70 16.85
N GLU A 18 3.98 -6.58 17.55
CA GLU A 18 4.52 -5.30 17.08
C GLU A 18 6.04 -5.35 16.80
N GLU A 19 6.79 -6.13 17.58
CA GLU A 19 8.21 -6.38 17.32
C GLU A 19 8.48 -7.47 16.28
N SER A 20 7.46 -8.21 15.84
CA SER A 20 7.63 -9.30 14.90
C SER A 20 7.88 -8.78 13.48
N GLU A 21 8.82 -9.42 12.78
CA GLU A 21 9.11 -9.13 11.37
C GLU A 21 7.86 -9.32 10.49
N ALA A 22 6.99 -10.28 10.82
CA ALA A 22 5.74 -10.49 10.11
C ALA A 22 4.81 -9.26 10.17
N TYR A 23 4.72 -8.61 11.32
CA TYR A 23 3.91 -7.39 11.46
C TYR A 23 4.50 -6.23 10.66
N LYS A 24 5.81 -6.00 10.76
CA LYS A 24 6.51 -4.97 9.96
C LYS A 24 6.30 -5.18 8.47
N MET A 25 6.49 -6.40 7.97
CA MET A 25 6.25 -6.74 6.57
C MET A 25 4.81 -6.49 6.12
N ILE A 26 3.81 -6.74 6.98
CA ILE A 26 2.40 -6.46 6.67
C ILE A 26 2.17 -4.96 6.52
N ILE A 27 2.73 -4.15 7.44
CA ILE A 27 2.64 -2.70 7.37
C ILE A 27 3.33 -2.17 6.12
N GLU A 28 4.57 -2.59 5.84
CA GLU A 28 5.31 -2.20 4.64
C GLU A 28 4.55 -2.53 3.35
N LYS A 29 4.03 -3.75 3.23
CA LYS A 29 3.20 -4.14 2.07
C LYS A 29 1.92 -3.31 1.95
N GLY A 30 1.33 -2.92 3.08
CA GLY A 30 0.18 -2.03 3.11
C GLY A 30 0.51 -0.63 2.58
N ILE A 31 1.66 -0.08 2.98
CA ILE A 31 2.18 1.20 2.51
C ILE A 31 2.48 1.13 1.01
N GLU A 32 3.25 0.14 0.56
CA GLU A 32 3.61 -0.06 -0.86
C GLU A 32 2.36 -0.18 -1.74
N LYS A 33 1.37 -0.97 -1.29
CA LYS A 33 0.09 -1.09 -1.99
C LYS A 33 -0.64 0.25 -2.09
N GLY A 34 -0.67 1.02 -1.00
CA GLY A 34 -1.31 2.34 -0.97
C GLY A 34 -0.63 3.36 -1.90
N GLU A 35 0.70 3.38 -1.92
CA GLU A 35 1.49 4.21 -2.84
C GLU A 35 1.21 3.84 -4.29
N LYS A 36 1.22 2.54 -4.62
CA LYS A 36 0.90 2.07 -5.97
C LYS A 36 -0.53 2.43 -6.39
N GLU A 37 -1.51 2.27 -5.51
CA GLU A 37 -2.90 2.67 -5.78
C GLU A 37 -3.03 4.18 -6.01
N LYS A 38 -2.27 5.00 -5.28
CA LYS A 38 -2.22 6.45 -5.48
C LYS A 38 -1.62 6.81 -6.84
N SER A 39 -0.49 6.21 -7.22
CA SER A 39 0.12 6.40 -8.54
C SER A 39 -0.85 6.04 -9.67
N ILE A 40 -1.56 4.92 -9.56
CA ILE A 40 -2.59 4.51 -10.53
C ILE A 40 -3.73 5.54 -10.62
N LYS A 41 -4.21 6.07 -9.48
CA LYS A 41 -5.27 7.10 -9.46
C LYS A 41 -4.81 8.39 -10.13
N ILE A 42 -3.56 8.80 -9.92
CA ILE A 42 -2.97 9.98 -10.56
C ILE A 42 -2.84 9.73 -12.07
N ALA A 43 -2.28 8.59 -12.49
CA ALA A 43 -2.14 8.24 -13.89
C ALA A 43 -3.48 8.27 -14.63
N LYS A 44 -4.55 7.73 -14.03
CA LYS A 44 -5.91 7.79 -14.62
C LYS A 44 -6.43 9.21 -14.79
N LYS A 45 -6.11 10.14 -13.89
CA LYS A 45 -6.50 11.55 -14.01
C LYS A 45 -5.72 12.23 -15.14
N LEU A 46 -4.40 12.04 -15.18
CA LEU A 46 -3.54 12.62 -16.20
C LEU A 46 -3.87 12.11 -17.62
N LEU A 47 -4.18 10.81 -17.75
CA LEU A 47 -4.67 10.23 -19.01
C LEU A 47 -5.98 10.90 -19.48
N LYS A 48 -6.92 11.17 -18.55
CA LYS A 48 -8.17 11.88 -18.87
C LYS A 48 -7.94 13.32 -19.29
N GLU A 49 -6.88 13.95 -18.81
CA GLU A 49 -6.45 15.30 -19.21
C GLU A 49 -5.66 15.29 -20.53
N GLY A 50 -5.43 14.12 -21.14
CA GLY A 50 -4.75 14.00 -22.42
C GLY A 50 -3.23 14.11 -22.35
N MET A 51 -2.64 13.96 -21.16
CA MET A 51 -1.19 13.96 -20.98
C MET A 51 -0.53 12.74 -21.64
N ASP A 52 0.69 12.91 -22.14
CA ASP A 52 1.43 11.84 -22.82
C ASP A 52 1.90 10.75 -21.84
N ILE A 53 1.98 9.51 -22.34
CA ILE A 53 2.32 8.33 -21.52
C ILE A 53 3.71 8.46 -20.90
N ASP A 54 4.66 9.09 -21.59
CA ASP A 54 6.05 9.20 -21.15
C ASP A 54 6.14 10.13 -19.94
N ARG A 55 5.43 11.27 -19.97
CA ARG A 55 5.33 12.20 -18.86
C ARG A 55 4.56 11.62 -17.68
N ILE A 56 3.50 10.84 -17.94
CA ILE A 56 2.75 10.16 -16.88
C ILE A 56 3.64 9.12 -16.18
N ALA A 57 4.45 8.36 -16.93
CA ALA A 57 5.39 7.40 -16.37
C ALA A 57 6.40 8.08 -15.44
N GLU A 58 6.92 9.24 -15.84
CA GLU A 58 7.84 10.02 -15.02
C GLU A 58 7.18 10.55 -13.74
N ILE A 59 5.96 11.08 -13.82
CA ILE A 59 5.26 11.66 -12.65
C ILE A 59 4.80 10.61 -11.65
N THR A 60 4.37 9.44 -12.15
CA THR A 60 3.73 8.41 -11.31
C THR A 60 4.65 7.27 -10.93
N GLU A 61 5.87 7.26 -11.47
CA GLU A 61 6.86 6.17 -11.33
C GLU A 61 6.33 4.82 -11.80
N LEU A 62 5.26 4.82 -12.62
CA LEU A 62 4.72 3.62 -13.23
C LEU A 62 5.41 3.34 -14.56
N SER A 63 5.52 2.07 -14.91
CA SER A 63 5.97 1.68 -16.25
C SER A 63 4.95 2.10 -17.32
N LYS A 64 5.44 2.33 -18.55
CA LYS A 64 4.57 2.64 -19.69
C LYS A 64 3.57 1.50 -19.94
N GLU A 65 3.97 0.26 -19.70
CA GLU A 65 3.13 -0.93 -19.80
C GLU A 65 1.99 -0.91 -18.77
N GLU A 66 2.27 -0.53 -17.52
CA GLU A 66 1.24 -0.38 -16.49
C GLU A 66 0.25 0.72 -16.86
N ILE A 67 0.72 1.85 -17.38
CA ILE A 67 -0.14 2.95 -17.81
C ILE A 67 -1.03 2.53 -18.99
N LYS A 68 -0.48 1.83 -19.99
CA LYS A 68 -1.25 1.31 -21.13
C LYS A 68 -2.37 0.35 -20.68
N LYS A 69 -2.14 -0.46 -19.65
CA LYS A 69 -3.18 -1.34 -19.08
C LYS A 69 -4.34 -0.56 -18.44
N LEU A 70 -4.16 0.71 -18.07
CA LEU A 70 -5.23 1.56 -17.52
C LEU A 70 -6.16 2.14 -18.59
N MET A 71 -5.79 2.04 -19.87
CA MET A 71 -6.56 2.53 -21.01
C MET A 71 -7.53 1.48 -21.57
N ASN A 72 -7.39 0.23 -21.16
CA ASN A 72 -8.31 -0.88 -21.44
C ASN A 72 -9.37 -0.99 -20.34
#